data_AF-A0A3C2DVT6-F1
#
_entry.id   AF-A0A3C2DVT6-F1
#
_cell.length_a   1.000
_cell.length_b   1.000
_cell.length_c   1.000
_cell.angle_alpha   90.00
_cell.angle_beta   90.00
_cell.angle_gamma   90.00
#
_symmetry.space_group_name_H-M   'P 1'
#
loop_
_entity.id
_entity.type
_entity.pdbx_description
1 polymer ?
#
loop_
_entity_poly.entity_id
_entity_poly.type
_entity_poly.pdbx_seq_one_letter_code
_entity_poly.pdbx_strand_id
1 'polypeptide(L)' 'MSKLKERREELRLTQKEIAEKIGIAESAYQRYEYNKMEPGVSMALKIAKALNTTVEELYSSSI' A
#
# COMPACT_ATOMS: atom_id res chain seq x y z
N MET A 1 4.76 -1.77 -12.39
CA MET A 1 3.96 -0.92 -11.47
C MET A 1 3.49 -1.82 -10.34
N SER A 2 3.47 -1.34 -9.09
CA SER A 2 2.90 -2.13 -7.99
C SER A 2 1.39 -1.89 -7.94
N LYS A 3 0.62 -2.93 -7.60
CA LYS A 3 -0.83 -2.81 -7.40
C LYS A 3 -1.20 -1.76 -6.33
N LEU A 4 -0.32 -1.57 -5.36
CA LEU A 4 -0.40 -0.49 -4.37
C LEU A 4 -0.49 0.89 -5.03
N LYS A 5 0.45 1.18 -5.94
CA LYS A 5 0.50 2.45 -6.66
C LYS A 5 -0.74 2.65 -7.53
N GLU A 6 -1.12 1.61 -8.28
CA GLU A 6 -2.30 1.64 -9.15
C GLU A 6 -3.56 1.95 -8.34
N ARG A 7 -3.80 1.20 -7.26
CA ARG A 7 -4.97 1.41 -6.40
C ARG A 7 -4.97 2.79 -5.74
N ARG A 8 -3.81 3.27 -5.29
CA ARG A 8 -3.68 4.62 -4.71
C ARG A 8 -4.06 5.70 -5.72
N GLU A 9 -3.61 5.57 -6.96
CA GLU A 9 -3.87 6.53 -8.04
C GLU A 9 -5.34 6.53 -8.46
N GLU A 10 -6.01 5.37 -8.49
CA GLU A 10 -7.47 5.27 -8.68
C GLU A 10 -8.25 6.06 -7.63
N LEU A 11 -7.78 6.03 -6.37
CA LEU A 11 -8.35 6.78 -5.26
C LEU A 11 -7.94 8.26 -5.24
N ARG A 12 -7.07 8.69 -6.18
CA ARG A 12 -6.51 10.05 -6.26
C ARG A 12 -5.78 10.49 -4.99
N LEU A 13 -5.12 9.54 -4.33
CA LEU A 13 -4.35 9.79 -3.11
C LEU A 13 -2.86 9.92 -3.43
N THR A 14 -2.16 10.72 -2.65
CA THR A 14 -0.70 10.84 -2.64
C THR A 14 -0.07 9.78 -1.73
N GLN A 15 1.23 9.51 -1.91
CA GLN A 15 1.96 8.58 -1.05
C GLN A 15 1.97 9.06 0.41
N LYS A 16 2.13 10.37 0.62
CA LYS A 16 2.04 11.03 1.92
C LYS A 16 0.69 10.78 2.62
N GLU A 17 -0.43 10.95 1.91
CA GLU A 17 -1.76 10.76 2.49
C GLU A 17 -2.00 9.31 2.97
N ILE A 18 -1.50 8.31 2.23
CA ILE A 18 -1.59 6.91 2.68
C ILE A 18 -0.70 6.68 3.89
N ALA A 19 0.54 7.19 3.87
CA ALA A 19 1.49 7.04 4.96
C ALA A 19 0.93 7.65 6.27
N GLU A 20 0.30 8.83 6.19
CA GLU A 20 -0.38 9.48 7.32
C GLU A 20 -1.56 8.63 7.83
N LYS A 21 -2.40 8.08 6.93
CA LYS A 21 -3.54 7.21 7.31
C LYS A 21 -3.11 5.95 8.07
N ILE A 22 -1.94 5.39 7.77
CA ILE A 22 -1.45 4.17 8.42
C ILE A 22 -0.39 4.42 9.51
N GLY A 23 -0.03 5.69 9.75
CA GLY A 23 0.84 6.14 10.82
C GLY A 23 2.32 5.81 10.60
N ILE A 24 2.83 5.96 9.37
CA ILE A 24 4.24 5.74 9.03
C ILE A 24 4.83 6.92 8.25
N ALA A 25 6.16 6.94 8.11
CA ALA A 25 6.82 7.89 7.24
C ALA A 25 6.49 7.64 5.76
N GLU A 26 6.35 8.70 4.96
CA GLU A 26 6.12 8.62 3.51
C GLU A 26 7.18 7.75 2.81
N SER A 27 8.45 7.90 3.20
CA SER A 27 9.56 7.10 2.66
C SER A 27 9.42 5.59 2.96
N ALA A 28 8.79 5.21 4.06
CA ALA A 28 8.50 3.81 4.35
C ALA A 28 7.40 3.27 3.41
N TYR A 29 6.34 4.05 3.19
CA TYR A 29 5.29 3.70 2.23
C TYR A 29 5.80 3.60 0.79
N GLN A 30 6.67 4.54 0.38
CA GLN A 30 7.37 4.50 -0.90
C GLN A 30 8.12 3.17 -1.11
N ARG A 31 8.81 2.68 -0.08
CA ARG A 31 9.54 1.41 -0.17
C ARG A 31 8.61 0.22 -0.39
N TYR A 32 7.37 0.26 0.08
CA TYR A 32 6.34 -0.73 -0.27
C TYR A 32 5.92 -0.60 -1.74
N GLU A 33 5.60 0.61 -2.22
CA GLU A 33 5.20 0.80 -3.62
C GLU A 33 6.31 0.46 -4.63
N TYR A 34 7.57 0.61 -4.24
CA TYR A 34 8.73 0.29 -5.07
C TYR A 34 9.23 -1.16 -4.89
N ASN A 35 8.49 -2.00 -4.16
CA ASN A 35 8.86 -3.39 -3.85
C ASN A 35 10.29 -3.50 -3.25
N LYS A 36 10.72 -2.47 -2.50
CA LYS A 36 12.01 -2.43 -1.79
C LYS A 36 11.91 -2.99 -0.38
N MET A 37 10.69 -3.19 0.10
CA MET A 37 10.39 -3.76 1.39
C MET A 37 9.01 -4.41 1.30
N GLU A 38 8.86 -5.58 1.92
CA GLU A 38 7.56 -6.18 2.13
C GLU A 38 6.98 -5.71 3.47
N PRO A 39 5.71 -5.28 3.52
CA PRO A 39 5.05 -5.02 4.79
C PRO A 39 4.76 -6.33 5.53
N GLY A 40 4.93 -6.33 6.85
CA GLY A 40 4.41 -7.43 7.68
C GLY A 40 2.87 -7.47 7.66
N VAL A 41 2.28 -8.59 8.11
CA VAL A 41 0.83 -8.85 8.05
C VAL A 41 -0.02 -7.69 8.60
N SER A 42 0.34 -7.17 9.78
CA SER A 42 -0.39 -6.04 10.39
C SER A 42 -0.34 -4.78 9.52
N MET A 43 0.79 -4.51 8.87
CA MET A 43 0.95 -3.36 7.99
C MET A 43 0.21 -3.57 6.67
N ALA A 44 0.27 -4.77 6.09
CA ALA A 44 -0.50 -5.12 4.89
C ALA A 44 -2.01 -4.91 5.11
N LEU A 45 -2.55 -5.32 6.27
CA LEU A 45 -3.95 -5.08 6.64
C LEU A 45 -4.28 -3.59 6.77
N LYS A 46 -3.39 -2.79 7.37
CA LYS A 46 -3.58 -1.33 7.47
C LYS A 46 -3.58 -0.67 6.09
N ILE A 47 -2.67 -1.07 5.21
CA ILE A 47 -2.56 -0.57 3.84
C ILE A 47 -3.82 -0.91 3.05
N ALA A 48 -4.27 -2.17 3.09
CA ALA A 48 -5.50 -2.61 2.43
C ALA A 48 -6.71 -1.79 2.88
N LYS A 49 -6.84 -1.58 4.20
CA LYS A 49 -7.90 -0.72 4.77
C LYS A 49 -7.79 0.73 4.29
N ALA A 50 -6.59 1.31 4.26
CA ALA A 50 -6.38 2.69 3.80
C ALA A 50 -6.68 2.86 2.29
N LEU A 51 -6.53 1.80 1.50
CA LEU A 51 -6.77 1.74 0.06
C LEU A 51 -8.16 1.16 -0.30
N ASN A 52 -9.06 1.01 0.67
CA ASN A 52 -10.42 0.49 0.46
C ASN A 52 -10.44 -0.76 -0.45
N THR A 53 -9.64 -1.76 -0.08
CA THR A 53 -9.39 -3.00 -0.84
C THR A 53 -9.01 -4.11 0.15
N THR A 54 -8.74 -5.32 -0.34
CA THR A 54 -8.25 -6.44 0.48
C THR A 54 -6.74 -6.66 0.30
N VAL A 55 -6.13 -7.41 1.22
CA VAL A 55 -4.71 -7.80 1.09
C VAL A 55 -4.53 -8.71 -0.13
N GLU A 56 -5.50 -9.58 -0.39
CA GLU A 56 -5.51 -10.48 -1.53
C GLU A 56 -5.51 -9.71 -2.85
N GLU A 57 -6.32 -8.66 -2.99
CA GLU A 57 -6.33 -7.83 -4.19
C GLU A 57 -4.97 -7.16 -4.43
N LEU A 58 -4.35 -6.65 -3.37
CA LEU A 58 -3.05 -5.96 -3.41
C LEU A 58 -1.85 -6.88 -3.66
N TYR A 59 -1.90 -8.12 -3.16
CA TYR A 59 -0.75 -9.03 -3.11
C TYR A 59 -0.99 -10.38 -3.80
N SER A 60 -2.10 -10.56 -4.54
CA SER A 60 -2.34 -11.83 -5.23
C SER A 60 -1.16 -12.15 -6.15
N SER A 61 -0.44 -13.23 -5.82
CA SER A 61 0.43 -13.88 -6.77
C SER A 61 -0.47 -14.57 -7.78
N SER A 62 -0.26 -14.34 -9.08
CA SER A 62 -0.79 -15.25 -10.08
C SER A 62 -0.19 -16.63 -9.76
N ILE A 63 -1.03 -17.56 -9.30
CA ILE A 63 -0.70 -18.98 -9.30
C ILE A 63 -0.58 -19.42 -10.75
#